data_AF-A0A4T0UKL9-F1
#
_entry.id   AF-A0A4T0UKL9-F1
#
_cell.length_a   1.000
_cell.length_b   1.000
_cell.length_c   1.000
_cell.angle_alpha   90.00
_cell.angle_beta   90.00
_cell.angle_gamma   90.00
#
_symmetry.space_group_name_H-M   'P 1'
#
loop_
_entity.id
_entity.type
_entity.pdbx_description
1 polymer ?
#
loop_
_entity_poly.entity_id
_entity_poly.type
_entity_poly.pdbx_seq_one_letter_code
_entity_poly.pdbx_strand_id
1 'polypeptide(L)'
;MLTAQCPQCQTRFKVSDAQLDVADGFVRCGRCAHVFNAREVLSPLAVPAPAAQPAVPADRGEIEDFELELPDFDAPAPQPATQATPPAPEPEPVRTLAPEPEPDPVAGSAPEAPAVPDPELAAFQQALSDALRAPRPASRPIEPLESAPAPEALIGDPFGEIDAGPEEALPDVLRSQRGREPVAEAPAAEAQATEEAEQEAAPAAPEDDAPARPSRLPAVLFALGGVLGLFLLAGQLVYLNRTRIAAEVPELRPTLEAACQSLGCTVPLAGDRALLRTEWSELSRVPDHPGLVQFTAILKNHARYMQAWPAMELTLTDSDDRVLVRKVFPPKDWLPVAERAQRGIAAGAQVRSQLQLDTAALGAKQSSIGYSVNWLYP
;
A
#
# COMPACT_ATOMS: atom_id res chain seq x y z
N MET A 1 -10.08 -14.19 29.34
CA MET A 1 -9.74 -13.34 28.17
C MET A 1 -10.42 -13.94 26.95
N LEU A 2 -11.23 -13.16 26.24
CA LEU A 2 -11.95 -13.63 25.07
C LEU A 2 -11.33 -13.07 23.78
N THR A 3 -11.53 -13.78 22.67
CA THR A 3 -11.14 -13.30 21.34
C THR A 3 -12.40 -12.93 20.57
N ALA A 4 -12.54 -11.64 20.23
CA ALA A 4 -13.60 -11.16 19.37
C ALA A 4 -13.10 -11.10 17.91
N GLN A 5 -13.95 -11.49 16.96
CA GLN A 5 -13.66 -11.43 15.52
C GLN A 5 -14.60 -10.44 14.83
N CYS A 6 -14.04 -9.48 14.08
CA CYS A 6 -14.86 -8.51 13.34
C CYS A 6 -15.54 -9.15 12.12
N PRO A 7 -16.86 -8.96 11.90
CA PRO A 7 -17.56 -9.54 10.75
C PRO A 7 -17.18 -8.91 9.41
N GLN A 8 -16.66 -7.67 9.40
CA GLN A 8 -16.33 -6.95 8.16
C GLN A 8 -14.92 -7.25 7.62
N CYS A 9 -13.92 -7.30 8.51
CA CYS A 9 -12.52 -7.47 8.10
C CYS A 9 -11.85 -8.70 8.70
N GLN A 10 -12.60 -9.52 9.45
CA GLN A 10 -12.14 -10.76 10.09
C GLN A 10 -10.94 -10.57 11.04
N THR A 11 -10.64 -9.33 11.44
CA THR A 11 -9.58 -9.05 12.41
C THR A 11 -9.97 -9.63 13.77
N ARG A 12 -9.06 -10.41 14.37
CA ARG A 12 -9.20 -11.01 15.70
C ARG A 12 -8.44 -10.16 16.71
N PHE A 13 -9.07 -9.84 17.83
CA PHE A 13 -8.46 -9.06 18.90
C PHE A 13 -8.91 -9.56 20.27
N LYS A 14 -8.09 -9.32 21.28
CA LYS A 14 -8.35 -9.74 22.66
C LYS A 14 -9.19 -8.68 23.36
N VAL A 15 -10.26 -9.10 24.02
CA VAL A 15 -11.12 -8.23 24.84
C VAL A 15 -11.35 -8.91 26.19
N SER A 16 -11.34 -8.14 27.27
CA SER A 16 -11.71 -8.64 28.61
C SER A 16 -13.20 -8.44 28.87
N ASP A 17 -13.77 -9.27 29.75
CA ASP A 17 -15.18 -9.12 30.16
C ASP A 17 -15.46 -7.73 30.76
N ALA A 18 -14.54 -7.22 31.59
CA ALA A 18 -14.62 -5.88 32.15
C ALA A 18 -14.69 -4.76 31.09
N GLN A 19 -14.08 -4.93 29.91
CA GLN A 19 -14.17 -3.97 28.81
C GLN A 19 -15.49 -4.06 28.05
N LEU A 20 -16.09 -5.26 28.00
CA LEU A 20 -17.40 -5.46 27.38
C LEU A 20 -18.52 -4.88 28.26
N ASP A 21 -18.38 -4.94 29.58
CA ASP A 21 -19.38 -4.44 30.52
C ASP A 21 -19.50 -2.91 30.53
N VAL A 22 -18.43 -2.19 30.22
CA VAL A 22 -18.43 -0.71 30.18
C VAL A 22 -19.22 -0.16 28.98
N ALA A 23 -19.43 -0.96 27.93
CA ALA A 23 -20.02 -0.52 26.66
C ALA A 23 -21.13 -1.45 26.16
N ASP A 24 -21.82 -2.17 27.04
CA ASP A 24 -22.92 -3.10 26.73
C ASP A 24 -22.56 -4.13 25.63
N GLY A 25 -21.30 -4.54 25.55
CA GLY A 25 -20.77 -5.49 24.56
C GLY A 25 -20.43 -4.90 23.18
N PHE A 26 -20.61 -3.60 22.95
CA PHE A 26 -20.24 -2.96 21.69
C PHE A 26 -18.75 -2.63 21.60
N VAL A 27 -18.12 -3.09 20.53
CA VAL A 27 -16.70 -2.85 20.26
C VAL A 27 -16.52 -2.26 18.87
N ARG A 28 -15.58 -1.33 18.72
CA ARG A 28 -15.16 -0.77 17.44
C ARG A 28 -13.90 -1.46 16.97
N CYS A 29 -13.92 -2.03 15.76
CA CYS A 29 -12.73 -2.67 15.20
C CYS A 29 -11.61 -1.65 14.94
N GLY A 30 -10.43 -1.86 15.53
CA GLY A 30 -9.26 -1.00 15.29
C GLY A 30 -8.70 -1.03 13.86
N ARG A 31 -9.15 -1.98 13.02
CA ARG A 31 -8.71 -2.10 11.62
C ARG A 31 -9.62 -1.38 10.63
N CYS A 32 -10.94 -1.54 10.76
CA CYS A 32 -11.92 -1.01 9.80
C CYS A 32 -12.94 -0.04 10.41
N ALA A 33 -12.82 0.28 11.70
CA ALA A 33 -13.74 1.15 12.45
C ALA A 33 -15.21 0.67 12.51
N HIS A 34 -15.52 -0.54 12.07
CA HIS A 34 -16.87 -1.11 12.17
C HIS A 34 -17.23 -1.38 13.63
N VAL A 35 -18.42 -0.93 14.05
CA VAL A 35 -18.96 -1.14 15.40
C VAL A 35 -19.89 -2.34 15.36
N PHE A 36 -19.64 -3.32 16.22
CA PHE A 36 -20.44 -4.55 16.31
C PHE A 36 -20.52 -5.03 17.76
N ASN A 37 -21.48 -5.90 18.06
CA ASN A 37 -21.58 -6.52 19.38
C ASN A 37 -20.59 -7.69 19.46
N ALA A 38 -19.57 -7.57 20.30
CA ALA A 38 -18.58 -8.63 20.48
C ALA A 38 -19.19 -9.90 21.06
N ARG A 39 -20.26 -9.82 21.89
CA ARG A 39 -20.89 -10.96 22.57
C ARG A 39 -21.53 -11.96 21.62
N GLU A 40 -21.89 -11.53 20.42
CA GLU A 40 -22.48 -12.38 19.37
C GLU A 40 -21.43 -13.16 18.57
N VAL A 41 -20.14 -12.78 18.67
CA VAL A 41 -19.04 -13.34 17.85
C VAL A 41 -17.84 -13.76 18.73
N LEU A 42 -18.10 -14.14 19.98
CA LEU A 42 -17.06 -14.67 20.88
C LEU A 42 -16.76 -16.13 20.51
N SER A 43 -15.52 -16.42 20.15
CA SER A 43 -15.01 -17.79 20.20
C SER A 43 -14.25 -17.98 21.51
N PRO A 44 -14.57 -19.01 22.32
CA PRO A 44 -13.73 -19.35 23.45
C PRO A 44 -12.33 -19.69 22.96
N LEU A 45 -11.32 -19.37 23.77
CA LEU A 45 -9.98 -19.92 23.60
C LEU A 45 -10.12 -21.44 23.55
N ALA A 46 -9.98 -22.02 22.36
CA ALA A 46 -9.63 -23.41 22.24
C ALA A 46 -8.27 -23.54 22.92
N VAL A 47 -8.28 -24.01 24.17
CA VAL A 47 -7.10 -24.63 24.76
C VAL A 47 -6.70 -25.72 23.77
N PRO A 48 -5.50 -25.68 23.17
CA PRO A 48 -5.07 -26.82 22.38
C PRO A 48 -5.03 -28.01 23.33
N ALA A 49 -5.96 -28.95 23.12
CA ALA A 49 -5.85 -30.26 23.71
C ALA A 49 -4.45 -30.79 23.37
N PRO A 50 -3.70 -31.38 24.33
CA PRO A 50 -2.41 -31.97 24.03
C PRO A 50 -2.61 -32.93 22.88
N ALA A 51 -1.95 -32.65 21.76
CA ALA A 51 -2.05 -33.43 20.55
C ALA A 51 -1.75 -34.89 20.91
N ALA A 52 -2.76 -35.74 20.84
CA ALA A 52 -2.57 -37.17 20.76
C ALA A 52 -1.66 -37.41 19.55
N GLN A 53 -0.49 -37.98 19.82
CA GLN A 53 0.44 -38.40 18.79
C GLN A 53 -0.32 -39.35 17.83
N PRO A 54 -0.27 -39.14 16.51
CA PRO A 54 -0.80 -40.11 15.58
C PRO A 54 0.00 -41.41 15.75
N ALA A 55 -0.69 -42.49 16.13
CA ALA A 55 -0.12 -43.82 16.04
C ALA A 55 0.22 -44.10 14.57
N VAL A 56 1.51 -44.26 14.29
CA VAL A 56 2.00 -44.70 12.98
C VAL A 56 1.46 -46.11 12.74
N PRO A 57 0.70 -46.37 11.66
CA PRO A 57 0.36 -47.73 11.28
C PRO A 57 1.64 -48.42 10.81
N ALA A 58 1.96 -49.55 11.44
CA ALA A 58 2.98 -50.46 10.95
C ALA A 58 2.43 -51.20 9.73
N ASP A 59 2.58 -50.61 8.55
CA ASP A 59 2.48 -51.33 7.28
C ASP A 59 3.75 -51.04 6.48
N ARG A 60 4.66 -52.02 6.53
CA ARG A 60 5.99 -51.97 5.92
C ARG A 60 5.87 -52.59 4.54
N GLY A 61 5.40 -51.81 3.58
CA GLY A 61 5.57 -52.10 2.17
C GLY A 61 7.00 -51.78 1.74
N GLU A 62 7.65 -52.78 1.12
CA GLU A 62 8.95 -52.69 0.44
C GLU A 62 9.13 -51.39 -0.34
N ILE A 63 10.16 -50.63 0.00
CA ILE A 63 10.80 -49.68 -0.91
C ILE A 63 12.28 -50.01 -0.90
N GLU A 64 12.77 -50.24 -2.09
CA GLU A 64 14.03 -50.89 -2.48
C GLU A 64 15.28 -50.16 -1.99
N ASP A 65 16.32 -50.97 -1.80
CA ASP A 65 17.72 -50.60 -1.56
C ASP A 65 18.17 -49.40 -2.42
N PHE A 66 18.53 -48.31 -1.74
CA PHE A 66 19.53 -47.38 -2.22
C PHE A 66 20.59 -47.23 -1.15
N GLU A 67 21.59 -48.10 -1.24
CA GLU A 67 22.84 -48.06 -0.48
C GLU A 67 23.63 -46.83 -0.94
N LEU A 68 23.52 -45.74 -0.18
CA LEU A 68 24.40 -44.57 -0.28
C LEU A 68 25.57 -44.79 0.69
N GLU A 69 26.69 -45.30 0.18
CA GLU A 69 27.98 -45.30 0.89
C GLU A 69 28.38 -43.85 1.20
N LEU A 70 28.31 -43.50 2.48
CA LEU A 70 28.94 -42.30 3.03
C LEU A 70 30.42 -42.61 3.29
N PRO A 71 31.37 -41.74 2.87
CA PRO A 71 32.77 -41.89 3.23
C PRO A 71 32.97 -41.67 4.74
N ASP A 72 33.70 -42.59 5.38
CA ASP A 72 34.10 -42.52 6.79
C ASP A 72 34.93 -41.25 7.05
N PHE A 73 34.40 -40.37 7.89
CA PHE A 73 35.15 -39.29 8.51
C PHE A 73 35.68 -39.80 9.86
N ASP A 74 36.96 -40.16 9.89
CA ASP A 74 37.67 -40.53 11.13
C ASP A 74 37.65 -39.34 12.11
N ALA A 75 36.90 -39.48 13.20
CA ALA A 75 36.98 -38.60 14.34
C ALA A 75 38.26 -38.92 15.15
N PRO A 76 39.14 -37.94 15.46
CA PRO A 76 40.34 -38.21 16.24
C PRO A 76 39.98 -38.60 17.68
N ALA A 77 40.59 -39.69 18.14
CA ALA A 77 40.42 -40.23 19.49
C ALA A 77 40.83 -39.22 20.59
N PRO A 78 40.10 -39.14 21.71
CA PRO A 78 40.47 -38.30 22.84
C PRO A 78 41.71 -38.88 23.56
N GLN A 79 42.74 -38.05 23.72
CA GLN A 79 43.93 -38.35 24.51
C GLN A 79 43.61 -38.30 26.03
N PRO A 80 44.28 -39.13 26.85
CA PRO A 80 44.09 -39.14 28.30
C PRO A 80 44.81 -37.95 28.96
N ALA A 81 44.05 -37.03 29.55
CA ALA A 81 44.59 -35.97 30.40
C ALA A 81 44.68 -36.46 31.86
N THR A 82 45.88 -36.80 32.29
CA THR A 82 46.25 -36.85 33.71
C THR A 82 46.56 -35.42 34.15
N GLN A 83 45.71 -34.83 34.98
CA GLN A 83 46.10 -33.83 35.98
C GLN A 83 44.99 -33.62 36.99
N ALA A 84 45.35 -33.82 38.26
CA ALA A 84 44.50 -33.70 39.43
C ALA A 84 44.02 -32.24 39.64
N THR A 85 42.74 -32.08 39.90
CA THR A 85 42.11 -30.87 40.45
C THR A 85 41.15 -31.34 41.56
N PRO A 86 41.04 -30.63 42.70
CA PRO A 86 40.46 -31.18 43.93
C PRO A 86 38.94 -31.40 43.80
N PRO A 87 38.36 -32.32 44.60
CA PRO A 87 36.93 -32.58 44.57
C PRO A 87 36.15 -31.36 45.05
N ALA A 88 35.21 -30.92 44.22
CA ALA A 88 34.17 -29.97 44.60
C ALA A 88 33.28 -30.61 45.70
N PRO A 89 32.88 -29.84 46.73
CA PRO A 89 32.09 -30.37 47.82
C PRO A 89 30.66 -30.73 47.38
N GLU A 90 30.18 -31.85 47.90
CA GLU A 90 28.82 -32.37 47.82
C GLU A 90 27.79 -31.30 48.25
N PRO A 91 26.64 -31.16 47.57
CA PRO A 91 25.59 -30.27 48.03
C PRO A 91 24.96 -30.83 49.32
N GLU A 92 25.18 -30.13 50.43
CA GLU A 92 24.49 -30.38 51.69
C GLU A 92 22.96 -30.21 51.52
N PRO A 93 22.15 -31.00 52.25
CA PRO A 93 20.70 -30.90 52.18
C PRO A 93 20.24 -29.52 52.65
N VAL A 94 19.51 -28.83 51.78
CA VAL A 94 18.86 -27.55 52.07
C VAL A 94 18.01 -27.74 53.32
N ARG A 95 18.44 -27.11 54.43
CA ARG A 95 17.63 -26.96 55.63
C ARG A 95 16.36 -26.23 55.24
N THR A 96 15.23 -26.92 55.42
CA THR A 96 13.90 -26.33 55.42
C THR A 96 13.88 -25.23 56.48
N LEU A 97 14.01 -23.97 56.04
CA LEU A 97 13.64 -22.84 56.85
C LEU A 97 12.14 -22.97 57.12
N ALA A 98 11.81 -23.01 58.41
CA ALA A 98 10.43 -22.94 58.87
C ALA A 98 9.75 -21.70 58.25
N PRO A 99 8.47 -21.79 57.87
CA PRO A 99 7.74 -20.66 57.33
C PRO A 99 7.75 -19.50 58.33
N GLU A 100 8.10 -18.31 57.83
CA GLU A 100 7.86 -17.04 58.52
C GLU A 100 6.37 -16.93 58.88
N PRO A 101 6.05 -16.41 60.08
CA PRO A 101 4.68 -16.28 60.53
C PRO A 101 3.92 -15.31 59.63
N GLU A 102 2.71 -15.72 59.22
CA GLU A 102 1.74 -14.90 58.51
C GLU A 102 1.51 -13.58 59.28
N PRO A 103 1.50 -12.41 58.60
CA PRO A 103 1.13 -11.17 59.26
C PRO A 103 -0.34 -11.23 59.69
N ASP A 104 -0.58 -10.92 60.96
CA ASP A 104 -1.90 -10.84 61.58
C ASP A 104 -2.90 -10.02 60.74
N PRO A 105 -4.19 -10.42 60.71
CA PRO A 105 -5.22 -9.64 60.04
C PRO A 105 -5.43 -8.34 60.82
N VAL A 106 -5.10 -7.21 60.19
CA VAL A 106 -5.48 -5.89 60.71
C VAL A 106 -7.00 -5.76 60.62
N ALA A 107 -7.67 -6.18 61.68
CA ALA A 107 -9.04 -5.79 61.97
C ALA A 107 -9.02 -4.33 62.45
N GLY A 108 -9.50 -3.42 61.61
CA GLY A 108 -9.55 -2.01 61.94
C GLY A 108 -10.02 -1.15 60.77
N SER A 109 -11.16 -1.51 60.17
CA SER A 109 -11.88 -0.67 59.22
C SER A 109 -12.32 0.62 59.94
N ALA A 110 -11.51 1.67 59.86
CA ALA A 110 -12.01 3.03 59.96
C ALA A 110 -12.78 3.32 58.66
N PRO A 111 -14.00 3.88 58.71
CA PRO A 111 -14.74 4.20 57.50
C PRO A 111 -13.96 5.26 56.73
N GLU A 112 -13.46 4.87 55.56
CA GLU A 112 -12.92 5.77 54.55
C GLU A 112 -13.97 6.86 54.29
N ALA A 113 -13.61 8.10 54.61
CA ALA A 113 -14.40 9.26 54.24
C ALA A 113 -14.62 9.25 52.72
N PRO A 114 -15.81 9.63 52.22
CA PRO A 114 -16.10 9.55 50.79
C PRO A 114 -15.08 10.36 50.01
N ALA A 115 -14.42 9.71 49.06
CA ALA A 115 -13.55 10.35 48.09
C ALA A 115 -14.29 11.53 47.46
N VAL A 116 -13.83 12.74 47.76
CA VAL A 116 -14.30 13.94 47.09
C VAL A 116 -13.95 13.77 45.62
N PRO A 117 -14.92 13.72 44.70
CA PRO A 117 -14.61 13.57 43.28
C PRO A 117 -13.76 14.75 42.84
N ASP A 118 -12.71 14.46 42.08
CA ASP A 118 -11.86 15.48 41.48
C ASP A 118 -12.74 16.53 40.76
N PRO A 119 -12.68 17.82 41.14
CA PRO A 119 -13.57 18.85 40.61
C PRO A 119 -13.43 19.00 39.09
N GLU A 120 -12.27 18.67 38.51
CA GLU A 120 -12.09 18.68 37.05
C GLU A 120 -12.84 17.53 36.37
N LEU A 121 -12.84 16.34 36.98
CA LEU A 121 -13.58 15.18 36.46
C LEU A 121 -15.10 15.40 36.54
N ALA A 122 -15.58 16.01 37.62
CA ALA A 122 -16.98 16.37 37.77
C ALA A 122 -17.41 17.42 36.74
N ALA A 123 -16.59 18.46 36.53
CA ALA A 123 -16.85 19.48 35.51
C ALA A 123 -16.86 18.89 34.09
N PHE A 124 -15.94 17.96 33.81
CA PHE A 124 -15.87 17.27 32.52
C PHE A 124 -17.10 16.37 32.27
N GLN A 125 -17.50 15.57 33.27
CA GLN A 125 -18.70 14.72 33.18
C GLN A 125 -19.97 15.55 32.99
N GLN A 126 -20.03 16.72 33.64
CA GLN A 126 -21.16 17.64 33.49
C GLN A 126 -21.20 18.27 32.09
N ALA A 127 -20.06 18.73 31.57
CA ALA A 127 -19.97 19.25 30.20
C ALA A 127 -20.34 18.18 29.14
N LEU A 128 -19.92 16.93 29.35
CA LEU A 128 -20.23 15.83 28.44
C LEU A 128 -21.72 15.47 28.46
N SER A 129 -22.34 15.43 29.64
CA SER A 129 -23.77 15.13 29.78
C SER A 129 -24.66 16.26 29.22
N ASP A 130 -24.25 17.52 29.34
CA ASP A 130 -24.93 18.65 28.71
C ASP A 130 -24.83 18.60 27.17
N ALA A 131 -23.67 18.23 26.62
CA ALA A 131 -23.49 18.05 25.18
C ALA A 131 -24.34 16.90 24.60
N LEU A 132 -24.54 15.82 25.36
CA LEU A 132 -25.38 14.68 24.97
C LEU A 132 -26.87 14.97 25.09
N ARG A 133 -27.27 15.87 26.00
CA ARG A 133 -28.66 16.24 26.25
C ARG A 133 -29.13 17.43 25.42
N ALA A 134 -28.20 18.21 24.87
CA ALA A 134 -28.51 19.26 23.90
C ALA A 134 -29.18 18.65 22.66
N PRO A 135 -30.35 19.15 22.23
CA PRO A 135 -30.94 18.73 20.97
C PRO A 135 -29.94 19.06 19.86
N ARG A 136 -29.54 18.04 19.10
CA ARG A 136 -28.73 18.22 17.87
C ARG A 136 -29.37 19.36 17.09
N PRO A 137 -28.65 20.44 16.72
CA PRO A 137 -29.20 21.38 15.76
C PRO A 137 -29.52 20.56 14.52
N ALA A 138 -30.81 20.47 14.21
CA ALA A 138 -31.28 19.84 13.00
C ALA A 138 -30.47 20.44 11.85
N SER A 139 -29.94 19.55 11.01
CA SER A 139 -29.28 19.85 9.74
C SER A 139 -29.81 21.15 9.15
N ARG A 140 -29.01 22.21 9.21
CA ARG A 140 -29.30 23.41 8.44
C ARG A 140 -29.35 23.00 6.97
N PRO A 141 -30.42 23.33 6.22
CA PRO A 141 -30.41 23.19 4.78
C PRO A 141 -29.22 23.96 4.22
N ILE A 142 -28.46 23.32 3.33
CA ILE A 142 -27.44 24.01 2.52
C ILE A 142 -28.24 24.93 1.61
N GLU A 143 -28.21 26.23 1.88
CA GLU A 143 -28.66 27.23 0.91
C GLU A 143 -27.75 27.17 -0.32
N PRO A 144 -28.28 27.24 -1.55
CA PRO A 144 -27.47 27.37 -2.75
C PRO A 144 -26.62 28.64 -2.63
N LEU A 145 -25.33 28.51 -2.90
CA LEU A 145 -24.38 29.61 -2.88
C LEU A 145 -24.73 30.61 -3.99
N GLU A 146 -25.58 31.58 -3.67
CA GLU A 146 -25.75 32.80 -4.46
C GLU A 146 -24.45 33.61 -4.37
N SER A 147 -24.04 34.09 -5.54
CA SER A 147 -22.77 34.73 -5.86
C SER A 147 -22.30 35.76 -4.82
N ALA A 148 -21.20 35.45 -4.13
CA ALA A 148 -20.34 36.43 -3.50
C ALA A 148 -19.16 36.76 -4.45
N PRO A 149 -18.76 38.03 -4.59
CA PRO A 149 -17.68 38.43 -5.49
C PRO A 149 -16.33 37.93 -5.00
N ALA A 150 -15.50 37.48 -5.93
CA ALA A 150 -14.15 36.98 -5.66
C ALA A 150 -13.25 38.08 -5.09
N PRO A 151 -12.42 37.81 -4.07
CA PRO A 151 -11.38 38.75 -3.65
C PRO A 151 -10.20 38.72 -4.63
N GLU A 152 -9.93 39.88 -5.24
CA GLU A 152 -8.68 40.17 -5.95
C GLU A 152 -7.43 39.95 -5.08
N ALA A 153 -6.39 39.47 -5.77
CA ALA A 153 -4.96 39.61 -5.50
C ALA A 153 -4.34 38.85 -4.31
N LEU A 154 -3.49 37.87 -4.64
CA LEU A 154 -2.04 37.85 -4.36
C LEU A 154 -1.46 36.47 -4.75
N ILE A 155 -1.18 36.29 -6.04
CA ILE A 155 -0.22 35.27 -6.51
C ILE A 155 0.72 36.00 -7.45
N GLY A 156 1.95 36.23 -6.98
CA GLY A 156 3.03 36.75 -7.80
C GLY A 156 3.49 35.67 -8.79
N ASP A 157 3.60 36.08 -10.06
CA ASP A 157 4.14 35.26 -11.14
C ASP A 157 5.68 35.15 -11.00
N PRO A 158 6.28 33.95 -11.05
CA PRO A 158 7.72 33.78 -10.88
C PRO A 158 8.52 33.83 -12.20
N PHE A 159 7.91 34.26 -13.32
CA PHE A 159 8.61 34.39 -14.60
C PHE A 159 8.58 35.84 -15.08
N GLY A 160 9.70 36.53 -14.82
CA GLY A 160 9.94 37.91 -15.20
C GLY A 160 9.96 38.13 -16.71
N GLU A 161 9.29 39.21 -17.09
CA GLU A 161 9.18 39.80 -18.43
C GLU A 161 10.52 40.41 -18.87
N ILE A 162 10.91 40.19 -20.12
CA ILE A 162 12.05 40.86 -20.75
C ILE A 162 11.50 42.08 -21.51
N ASP A 163 11.97 43.27 -21.13
CA ASP A 163 11.68 44.55 -21.76
C ASP A 163 12.06 44.60 -23.25
N ALA A 164 11.12 45.04 -24.09
CA ALA A 164 11.42 45.71 -25.35
C ALA A 164 10.35 46.78 -25.62
N GLY A 165 10.82 48.04 -25.70
CA GLY A 165 10.02 49.26 -25.83
C GLY A 165 9.35 49.50 -27.20
N PRO A 166 8.75 50.69 -27.39
CA PRO A 166 7.52 50.82 -28.16
C PRO A 166 7.67 51.43 -29.57
N GLU A 167 6.59 51.26 -30.33
CA GLU A 167 6.03 52.14 -31.37
C GLU A 167 6.61 52.05 -32.80
N GLU A 168 5.82 51.51 -33.74
CA GLU A 168 5.33 52.24 -34.90
C GLU A 168 4.23 51.46 -35.66
N ALA A 169 3.24 52.21 -36.14
CA ALA A 169 1.97 51.75 -36.70
C ALA A 169 2.05 51.38 -38.20
N LEU A 170 1.15 50.49 -38.64
CA LEU A 170 0.83 50.26 -40.06
C LEU A 170 -0.71 50.19 -40.24
N PRO A 171 -1.31 50.79 -41.29
CA PRO A 171 -2.70 51.19 -41.25
C PRO A 171 -3.70 50.19 -41.84
N ASP A 172 -4.91 50.30 -41.29
CA ASP A 172 -6.17 49.65 -41.66
C ASP A 172 -6.88 50.46 -42.75
N VAL A 173 -7.20 49.84 -43.89
CA VAL A 173 -7.98 50.48 -44.95
C VAL A 173 -8.94 49.48 -45.61
N LEU A 174 -10.23 49.77 -45.39
CA LEU A 174 -11.41 49.46 -46.21
C LEU A 174 -12.06 48.07 -46.10
N ARG A 175 -12.80 47.91 -45.00
CA ARG A 175 -14.04 47.11 -44.96
C ARG A 175 -15.23 48.04 -44.72
N SER A 176 -15.89 48.47 -45.78
CA SER A 176 -17.25 49.05 -45.72
C SER A 176 -17.85 49.01 -47.10
N GLN A 177 -19.00 48.34 -47.22
CA GLN A 177 -20.21 48.76 -47.94
C GLN A 177 -21.12 47.53 -48.04
N ARG A 178 -21.88 47.27 -46.98
CA ARG A 178 -23.09 46.45 -47.04
C ARG A 178 -24.21 47.28 -46.44
N GLY A 179 -25.08 47.77 -47.31
CA GLY A 179 -26.28 48.49 -46.93
C GLY A 179 -27.28 48.49 -48.08
N ARG A 180 -28.49 48.01 -47.74
CA ARG A 180 -29.80 48.42 -48.29
C ARG A 180 -30.47 47.53 -49.36
N GLU A 181 -31.44 46.74 -48.90
CA GLU A 181 -32.70 46.36 -49.59
C GLU A 181 -33.65 47.58 -49.72
N PRO A 182 -34.84 47.49 -50.35
CA PRO A 182 -35.32 46.73 -51.52
C PRO A 182 -36.15 47.62 -52.49
N VAL A 183 -36.35 47.25 -53.76
CA VAL A 183 -37.52 47.71 -54.56
C VAL A 183 -37.92 46.60 -55.55
N ALA A 184 -39.22 46.29 -55.53
CA ALA A 184 -39.91 45.36 -56.40
C ALA A 184 -40.21 45.99 -57.76
N GLU A 185 -40.09 45.22 -58.85
CA GLU A 185 -41.02 45.31 -59.98
C GLU A 185 -40.96 44.03 -60.84
N ALA A 186 -42.13 43.43 -61.08
CA ALA A 186 -42.40 42.48 -62.16
C ALA A 186 -43.52 43.09 -63.01
N PRO A 187 -43.49 42.95 -64.35
CA PRO A 187 -44.35 41.96 -65.05
C PRO A 187 -43.62 41.30 -66.25
N ALA A 188 -43.77 40.01 -66.56
CA ALA A 188 -44.86 39.30 -67.27
C ALA A 188 -44.90 39.46 -68.82
N ALA A 189 -45.05 38.30 -69.50
CA ALA A 189 -45.44 38.06 -70.92
C ALA A 189 -44.37 38.34 -72.01
N GLU A 190 -44.17 37.61 -73.11
CA GLU A 190 -44.82 36.48 -73.82
C GLU A 190 -43.79 36.00 -74.88
N ALA A 191 -43.52 34.71 -75.03
CA ALA A 191 -43.91 33.86 -76.18
C ALA A 191 -43.06 33.97 -77.48
N GLN A 192 -42.95 32.81 -78.15
CA GLN A 192 -42.39 32.49 -79.49
C GLN A 192 -40.94 31.99 -79.42
N ALA A 193 -40.65 30.69 -79.47
CA ALA A 193 -41.04 29.64 -80.43
C ALA A 193 -40.70 30.01 -81.88
N THR A 194 -39.50 29.58 -82.31
CA THR A 194 -39.22 29.31 -83.72
C THR A 194 -38.40 28.03 -83.76
N GLU A 195 -39.10 26.94 -84.06
CA GLU A 195 -38.50 25.73 -84.64
C GLU A 195 -37.95 26.10 -86.01
N GLU A 196 -36.65 25.91 -86.21
CA GLU A 196 -36.13 25.54 -87.52
C GLU A 196 -35.20 24.34 -87.31
N ALA A 197 -35.70 23.21 -87.79
CA ALA A 197 -35.03 21.94 -87.83
C ALA A 197 -33.97 21.97 -88.93
N GLU A 198 -32.70 21.86 -88.56
CA GLU A 198 -31.69 21.34 -89.47
C GLU A 198 -30.96 20.21 -88.77
N GLN A 199 -31.30 19.00 -89.23
CA GLN A 199 -30.90 17.73 -88.69
C GLN A 199 -29.52 17.40 -89.25
N GLU A 200 -28.48 17.98 -88.64
CA GLU A 200 -27.09 17.60 -88.86
C GLU A 200 -26.64 16.65 -87.75
N ALA A 201 -26.35 15.41 -88.16
CA ALA A 201 -25.48 14.42 -87.53
C ALA A 201 -25.44 14.40 -85.99
N ALA A 202 -26.09 13.38 -85.40
CA ALA A 202 -25.81 12.96 -84.04
C ALA A 202 -24.30 12.84 -83.78
N PRO A 203 -23.72 13.57 -82.82
CA PRO A 203 -22.57 13.06 -82.10
C PRO A 203 -23.11 12.10 -81.04
N ALA A 204 -22.69 10.85 -81.15
CA ALA A 204 -22.81 9.86 -80.10
C ALA A 204 -22.44 10.48 -78.75
N ALA A 205 -23.22 10.14 -77.72
CA ALA A 205 -22.85 10.39 -76.34
C ALA A 205 -21.41 9.96 -76.07
N PRO A 206 -20.68 10.69 -75.20
CA PRO A 206 -19.85 10.04 -74.21
C PRO A 206 -20.61 10.15 -72.89
N GLU A 207 -21.59 9.26 -72.70
CA GLU A 207 -21.74 8.69 -71.36
C GLU A 207 -20.51 7.82 -71.15
N ASP A 208 -19.45 8.36 -70.55
CA ASP A 208 -18.40 7.55 -69.92
C ASP A 208 -17.47 8.43 -69.06
N ASP A 209 -18.05 9.13 -68.08
CA ASP A 209 -17.31 9.32 -66.82
C ASP A 209 -17.40 7.99 -66.04
N ALA A 210 -16.73 6.96 -66.56
CA ALA A 210 -16.48 5.75 -65.81
C ALA A 210 -15.73 6.19 -64.52
N PRO A 211 -16.28 5.95 -63.31
CA PRO A 211 -15.59 6.36 -62.10
C PRO A 211 -14.23 5.67 -62.10
N ALA A 212 -13.16 6.46 -62.19
CA ALA A 212 -11.80 5.98 -62.18
C ALA A 212 -11.66 5.04 -60.98
N ARG A 213 -11.46 3.74 -61.25
CA ARG A 213 -11.34 2.71 -60.19
C ARG A 213 -10.29 3.21 -59.21
N PRO A 214 -10.62 3.48 -57.93
CA PRO A 214 -9.64 4.00 -57.00
C PRO A 214 -8.52 2.98 -56.91
N SER A 215 -7.29 3.43 -57.17
CA SER A 215 -6.13 2.57 -57.08
C SER A 215 -6.08 2.00 -55.66
N ARG A 216 -6.07 0.67 -55.53
CA ARG A 216 -6.05 0.01 -54.22
C ARG A 216 -4.70 0.14 -53.51
N LEU A 217 -3.69 0.64 -54.20
CA LEU A 217 -2.31 0.78 -53.73
C LEU A 217 -2.18 1.63 -52.45
N PRO A 218 -2.72 2.87 -52.37
CA PRO A 218 -2.74 3.64 -51.13
C PRO A 218 -3.46 2.91 -49.99
N ALA A 219 -4.60 2.27 -50.26
CA ALA A 219 -5.34 1.53 -49.24
C ALA A 219 -4.53 0.34 -48.68
N VAL A 220 -3.80 -0.39 -49.54
CA VAL A 220 -2.90 -1.47 -49.11
C VAL A 220 -1.72 -0.93 -48.31
N LEU A 221 -1.12 0.20 -48.72
CA LEU A 221 -0.02 0.84 -47.98
C LEU A 221 -0.48 1.35 -46.60
N PHE A 222 -1.68 1.94 -46.50
CA PHE A 222 -2.28 2.33 -45.22
C PHE A 222 -2.58 1.11 -44.34
N ALA A 223 -3.10 0.02 -44.91
CA ALA A 223 -3.32 -1.21 -44.15
C ALA A 223 -2.00 -1.80 -43.63
N LEU A 224 -0.96 -1.86 -44.47
CA LEU A 224 0.37 -2.33 -44.08
C LEU A 224 0.98 -1.42 -42.99
N GLY A 225 0.85 -0.10 -43.13
CA GLY A 225 1.28 0.88 -42.14
C GLY A 225 0.52 0.74 -40.82
N GLY A 226 -0.79 0.49 -40.86
CA GLY A 226 -1.61 0.22 -39.68
C GLY A 226 -1.19 -1.07 -38.96
N VAL A 227 -0.92 -2.14 -39.72
CA VAL A 227 -0.39 -3.41 -39.17
C VAL A 227 0.98 -3.20 -38.53
N LEU A 228 1.90 -2.51 -39.22
CA LEU A 228 3.22 -2.18 -38.67
C LEU A 228 3.10 -1.33 -37.40
N GLY A 229 2.22 -0.33 -37.40
CA GLY A 229 1.92 0.50 -36.24
C GLY A 229 1.38 -0.30 -35.06
N LEU A 230 0.51 -1.28 -35.32
CA LEU A 230 -0.02 -2.17 -34.29
C LEU A 230 1.06 -3.06 -33.67
N PHE A 231 1.98 -3.60 -34.48
CA PHE A 231 3.13 -4.35 -33.97
C PHE A 231 4.08 -3.49 -33.13
N LEU A 232 4.35 -2.26 -33.57
CA LEU A 232 5.16 -1.31 -32.80
C LEU A 232 4.49 -0.96 -31.46
N LEU A 233 3.18 -0.70 -31.46
CA LEU A 233 2.42 -0.43 -30.25
C LEU A 233 2.43 -1.63 -29.30
N ALA A 234 2.24 -2.85 -29.82
CA ALA A 234 2.33 -4.07 -29.02
C ALA A 234 3.73 -4.24 -28.42
N GLY A 235 4.79 -4.01 -29.20
CA GLY A 235 6.17 -4.01 -28.71
C GLY A 235 6.41 -2.97 -27.60
N GLN A 236 5.87 -1.76 -27.76
CA GLN A 236 5.94 -0.71 -26.73
C GLN A 236 5.22 -1.13 -25.45
N LEU A 237 4.01 -1.69 -25.55
CA LEU A 237 3.26 -2.17 -24.39
C LEU A 237 4.02 -3.27 -23.63
N VAL A 238 4.64 -4.21 -24.35
CA VAL A 238 5.48 -5.26 -23.75
C VAL A 238 6.71 -4.66 -23.10
N TYR A 239 7.39 -3.72 -23.76
CA TYR A 239 8.59 -3.06 -23.22
C TYR A 239 8.31 -2.25 -21.95
N LEU A 240 7.22 -1.49 -21.94
CA LEU A 240 6.78 -0.69 -20.80
C LEU A 240 6.32 -1.57 -19.63
N ASN A 241 5.63 -2.68 -19.92
CA ASN A 241 5.11 -3.60 -18.90
C ASN A 241 6.01 -4.82 -18.66
N ARG A 242 7.25 -4.82 -19.13
CA ARG A 242 8.16 -5.99 -19.11
C ARG A 242 8.28 -6.63 -17.73
N THR A 243 8.37 -5.82 -16.68
CA THR A 243 8.50 -6.28 -15.29
C THR A 243 7.22 -6.92 -14.78
N ARG A 244 6.05 -6.34 -15.09
CA ARG A 244 4.75 -6.88 -14.68
C ARG A 244 4.43 -8.18 -15.39
N ILE A 245 4.67 -8.24 -16.71
CA ILE A 245 4.48 -9.45 -17.52
C ILE A 245 5.39 -10.58 -16.99
N ALA A 246 6.67 -10.29 -16.74
CA ALA A 246 7.61 -11.27 -16.20
C ALA A 246 7.26 -11.74 -14.77
N ALA A 247 6.51 -10.95 -14.01
CA ALA A 247 6.06 -11.31 -12.66
C ALA A 247 4.79 -12.18 -12.69
N GLU A 248 3.82 -11.84 -13.54
CA GLU A 248 2.56 -12.59 -13.64
C GLU A 248 2.70 -13.89 -14.43
N VAL A 249 3.62 -13.95 -15.40
CA VAL A 249 3.90 -15.13 -16.22
C VAL A 249 5.40 -15.46 -16.14
N PRO A 250 5.84 -16.24 -15.13
CA PRO A 250 7.25 -16.57 -14.93
C PRO A 250 7.90 -17.30 -16.12
N GLU A 251 7.11 -18.03 -16.91
CA GLU A 251 7.58 -18.76 -18.10
C GLU A 251 8.08 -17.86 -19.22
N LEU A 252 7.57 -16.61 -19.32
CA LEU A 252 8.00 -15.63 -20.32
C LEU A 252 9.24 -14.84 -19.90
N ARG A 253 9.68 -14.98 -18.65
CA ARG A 253 10.84 -14.28 -18.12
C ARG A 253 12.13 -14.52 -18.94
N PRO A 254 12.54 -15.76 -19.27
CA PRO A 254 13.78 -15.98 -20.03
C PRO A 254 13.74 -15.35 -21.43
N THR A 255 12.59 -15.39 -22.11
CA THR A 255 12.41 -14.76 -23.43
C THR A 255 12.49 -13.24 -23.34
N LEU A 256 11.88 -12.64 -22.31
CA LEU A 256 11.97 -11.20 -22.05
C LEU A 256 13.38 -10.78 -21.66
N GLU A 257 14.09 -11.56 -20.85
CA GLU A 257 15.48 -11.31 -20.47
C GLU A 257 16.41 -11.37 -21.70
N ALA A 258 16.25 -12.38 -22.57
CA ALA A 258 17.01 -12.50 -23.82
C ALA A 258 16.74 -11.34 -24.79
N ALA A 259 15.47 -10.96 -24.98
CA ALA A 259 15.10 -9.80 -25.79
C ALA A 259 15.65 -8.50 -25.19
N CYS A 260 15.69 -8.39 -23.86
CA CYS A 260 16.23 -7.20 -23.22
C CYS A 260 17.75 -7.09 -23.33
N GLN A 261 18.48 -8.21 -23.33
CA GLN A 261 19.94 -8.21 -23.50
C GLN A 261 20.36 -7.60 -24.84
N SER A 262 19.63 -7.85 -25.93
CA SER A 262 19.93 -7.26 -27.25
C SER A 262 19.54 -5.79 -27.35
N LEU A 263 18.51 -5.37 -26.60
CA LEU A 263 18.02 -3.99 -26.53
C LEU A 263 18.73 -3.13 -25.47
N GLY A 264 19.66 -3.71 -24.70
CA GLY A 264 20.35 -3.02 -23.60
C GLY A 264 19.46 -2.70 -22.39
N CYS A 265 18.32 -3.40 -22.22
CA CYS A 265 17.46 -3.26 -21.04
C CYS A 265 17.66 -4.39 -20.03
N THR A 266 17.13 -4.18 -18.83
CA THR A 266 17.06 -5.20 -17.77
C THR A 266 15.60 -5.44 -17.37
N VAL A 267 15.32 -6.67 -16.93
CA VAL A 267 14.01 -7.07 -16.40
C VAL A 267 14.14 -7.22 -14.87
N PRO A 268 13.94 -6.13 -14.10
CA PRO A 268 14.01 -6.20 -12.64
C PRO A 268 12.86 -7.04 -12.08
N LEU A 269 12.99 -7.48 -10.82
CA LEU A 269 11.88 -8.06 -10.08
C LEU A 269 10.78 -7.02 -9.87
N ALA A 270 9.52 -7.46 -9.84
CA ALA A 270 8.40 -6.57 -9.57
C ALA A 270 8.44 -6.04 -8.14
N GLY A 271 8.11 -4.76 -7.98
CA GLY A 271 7.94 -4.12 -6.68
C GLY A 271 6.57 -3.46 -6.60
N ASP A 272 5.60 -4.14 -5.98
CA ASP A 272 4.26 -3.63 -5.74
C ASP A 272 4.00 -3.47 -4.24
N ARG A 273 4.07 -2.21 -3.77
CA ARG A 273 3.84 -1.85 -2.37
C ARG A 273 2.43 -2.20 -1.88
N ALA A 274 1.43 -2.26 -2.77
CA ALA A 274 0.06 -2.55 -2.37
C ALA A 274 -0.12 -4.02 -1.94
N LEU A 275 0.75 -4.90 -2.44
CA LEU A 275 0.79 -6.33 -2.12
C LEU A 275 1.79 -6.65 -1.00
N LEU A 276 2.45 -5.64 -0.43
CA LEU A 276 3.28 -5.79 0.77
C LEU A 276 2.49 -5.31 1.99
N ARG A 277 2.45 -6.14 3.04
CA ARG A 277 1.75 -5.79 4.29
C ARG A 277 2.61 -6.08 5.50
N THR A 278 2.62 -5.14 6.44
CA THR A 278 3.13 -5.35 7.79
C THR A 278 2.08 -6.14 8.58
N GLU A 279 2.37 -7.39 8.91
CA GLU A 279 1.48 -8.23 9.73
C GLU A 279 1.57 -7.82 11.20
N TRP A 280 2.78 -7.48 11.65
CA TRP A 280 3.06 -7.06 13.01
C TRP A 280 4.29 -6.14 13.05
N SER A 281 4.29 -5.17 13.95
CA SER A 281 5.44 -4.33 14.26
C SER A 281 5.44 -3.98 15.74
N GLU A 282 6.63 -3.81 16.29
CA GLU A 282 6.85 -3.37 17.67
C GLU A 282 8.13 -2.55 17.75
N LEU A 283 8.08 -1.51 18.58
CA LEU A 283 9.24 -0.73 18.99
C LEU A 283 9.35 -0.85 20.51
N SER A 284 10.43 -1.48 20.99
CA SER A 284 10.71 -1.64 22.42
C SER A 284 12.04 -0.98 22.77
N ARG A 285 12.19 -0.57 24.04
CA ARG A 285 13.48 -0.12 24.56
C ARG A 285 14.29 -1.33 25.00
N VAL A 286 15.58 -1.34 24.67
CA VAL A 286 16.47 -2.42 25.12
C VAL A 286 16.71 -2.24 26.63
N PRO A 287 16.50 -3.27 27.47
CA PRO A 287 16.88 -3.22 28.88
C PRO A 287 18.35 -2.81 29.03
N ASP A 288 18.69 -2.08 30.08
CA ASP A 288 20.06 -1.61 30.38
C ASP A 288 20.68 -0.58 29.41
N HIS A 289 20.01 -0.25 28.30
CA HIS A 289 20.49 0.71 27.29
C HIS A 289 19.43 1.75 26.88
N PRO A 290 19.29 2.86 27.63
CA PRO A 290 18.21 3.84 27.42
C PRO A 290 18.27 4.60 26.08
N GLY A 291 19.42 4.59 25.39
CA GLY A 291 19.59 5.20 24.06
C GLY A 291 19.24 4.26 22.89
N LEU A 292 19.14 2.96 23.14
CA LEU A 292 18.91 1.94 22.11
C LEU A 292 17.44 1.51 22.10
N VAL A 293 16.82 1.61 20.93
CA VAL A 293 15.50 1.06 20.67
C VAL A 293 15.62 -0.13 19.74
N GLN A 294 14.84 -1.16 20.02
CA GLN A 294 14.74 -2.35 19.20
C GLN A 294 13.43 -2.29 18.42
N PHE A 295 13.55 -2.24 17.10
CA PHE A 295 12.44 -2.31 16.17
C PHE A 295 12.34 -3.72 15.60
N THR A 296 11.16 -4.34 15.71
CA THR A 296 10.88 -5.63 15.08
C THR A 296 9.63 -5.52 14.23
N ALA A 297 9.67 -6.03 12.99
CA ALA A 297 8.51 -6.05 12.10
C ALA A 297 8.46 -7.35 11.30
N ILE A 298 7.25 -7.78 10.94
CA ILE A 298 7.00 -8.91 10.05
C ILE A 298 6.36 -8.38 8.77
N LEU A 299 7.10 -8.50 7.68
CA LEU A 299 6.66 -8.16 6.33
C LEU A 299 6.15 -9.40 5.62
N LYS A 300 4.93 -9.36 5.08
CA LYS A 300 4.35 -10.43 4.27
C LYS A 300 4.17 -9.98 2.83
N ASN A 301 4.62 -10.81 1.90
CA ASN A 301 4.31 -10.68 0.49
C ASN A 301 2.97 -11.36 0.19
N HIS A 302 1.95 -10.59 -0.14
CA HIS A 302 0.62 -11.07 -0.55
C HIS A 302 0.51 -11.26 -2.07
N ALA A 303 1.55 -10.98 -2.85
CA ALA A 303 1.56 -11.25 -4.27
C ALA A 303 1.69 -12.75 -4.57
N ARG A 304 1.15 -13.16 -5.72
CA ARG A 304 1.31 -14.50 -6.31
C ARG A 304 2.67 -14.73 -6.97
N TYR A 305 3.57 -13.75 -6.88
CA TYR A 305 4.88 -13.74 -7.50
C TYR A 305 5.96 -13.23 -6.54
N MET A 306 7.22 -13.50 -6.88
CA MET A 306 8.37 -13.01 -6.14
C MET A 306 8.52 -11.50 -6.32
N GLN A 307 8.64 -10.77 -5.22
CA GLN A 307 8.84 -9.32 -5.22
C GLN A 307 10.29 -8.94 -4.90
N ALA A 308 10.74 -7.80 -5.43
CA ALA A 308 12.02 -7.22 -5.04
C ALA A 308 12.03 -6.88 -3.54
N TRP A 309 13.23 -6.80 -2.95
CA TRP A 309 13.39 -6.33 -1.58
C TRP A 309 13.05 -4.82 -1.48
N PRO A 310 12.05 -4.42 -0.66
CA PRO A 310 11.73 -3.02 -0.47
C PRO A 310 12.74 -2.33 0.46
N ALA A 311 12.84 -1.02 0.37
CA ALA A 311 13.40 -0.21 1.44
C ALA A 311 12.35 -0.01 2.54
N MET A 312 12.81 0.12 3.78
CA MET A 312 11.98 0.34 4.96
C MET A 312 12.11 1.79 5.40
N GLU A 313 11.03 2.55 5.37
CA GLU A 313 10.96 3.86 6.00
C GLU A 313 10.41 3.73 7.41
N LEU A 314 11.22 4.11 8.39
CA LEU A 314 10.81 4.19 9.78
C LEU A 314 10.67 5.67 10.16
N THR A 315 9.49 6.02 10.67
CA THR A 315 9.19 7.34 11.19
C THR A 315 8.95 7.22 12.70
N LEU A 316 9.69 7.97 13.49
CA LEU A 316 9.52 8.07 14.94
C LEU A 316 8.70 9.32 15.25
N THR A 317 7.68 9.19 16.09
CA THR A 317 6.80 10.28 16.49
C THR A 317 6.82 10.52 17.99
N ASP A 318 6.55 11.76 18.38
CA ASP A 318 6.32 12.14 19.78
C ASP A 318 4.86 11.84 20.22
N SER A 319 4.50 12.15 21.46
CA SER A 319 3.13 12.01 21.98
C SER A 319 2.08 12.80 21.21
N ASP A 320 2.48 13.88 20.53
CA ASP A 320 1.60 14.71 19.70
C ASP A 320 1.56 14.27 18.22
N ASP A 321 1.99 13.04 17.90
CA ASP A 321 2.13 12.49 16.54
C ASP A 321 3.05 13.32 15.61
N ARG A 322 3.87 14.21 16.18
CA ARG A 322 4.85 15.00 15.44
C ARG A 322 6.03 14.13 15.06
N VAL A 323 6.41 14.15 13.78
CA VAL A 323 7.57 13.42 13.27
C VAL A 323 8.86 13.99 13.88
N LEU A 324 9.53 13.19 14.69
CA LEU A 324 10.84 13.50 15.26
C LEU A 324 11.95 13.17 14.26
N VAL A 325 11.87 11.98 13.66
CA VAL A 325 12.85 11.46 12.71
C VAL A 325 12.13 10.63 11.66
N ARG A 326 12.54 10.75 10.40
CA ARG A 326 12.16 9.84 9.31
C ARG A 326 13.43 9.36 8.62
N LYS A 327 13.65 8.04 8.61
CA LYS A 327 14.84 7.44 8.00
C LYS A 327 14.46 6.27 7.12
N VAL A 328 15.06 6.23 5.94
CA VAL A 328 14.93 5.13 4.99
C VAL A 328 16.12 4.19 5.15
N PHE A 329 15.82 2.92 5.40
CA PHE A 329 16.78 1.83 5.50
C PHE A 329 16.72 0.99 4.23
N PRO A 330 17.82 0.89 3.45
CA PRO A 330 17.88 -0.01 2.31
C PRO A 330 17.80 -1.48 2.75
N PRO A 331 17.46 -2.41 1.84
CA PRO A 331 17.37 -3.85 2.13
C PRO A 331 18.52 -4.42 2.95
N LYS A 332 19.76 -3.99 2.67
CA LYS A 332 20.96 -4.44 3.36
C LYS A 332 20.97 -4.17 4.88
N ASP A 333 20.28 -3.12 5.33
CA ASP A 333 20.36 -2.66 6.73
C ASP A 333 19.26 -3.29 7.60
N TRP A 334 18.09 -3.63 7.03
CA TRP A 334 16.97 -4.21 7.76
C TRP A 334 16.81 -5.72 7.58
N LEU A 335 17.36 -6.29 6.50
CA LEU A 335 17.20 -7.71 6.15
C LEU A 335 18.16 -8.60 6.95
N PRO A 336 17.69 -9.74 7.52
CA PRO A 336 18.55 -10.71 8.17
C PRO A 336 19.61 -11.27 7.23
N VAL A 337 20.81 -11.57 7.75
CA VAL A 337 21.96 -12.06 6.96
C VAL A 337 21.58 -13.30 6.13
N ALA A 338 20.79 -14.22 6.70
CA ALA A 338 20.34 -15.44 6.03
C ALA A 338 19.49 -15.19 4.78
N GLU A 339 18.71 -14.10 4.76
CA GLU A 339 17.80 -13.79 3.65
C GLU A 339 18.47 -12.95 2.56
N ARG A 340 19.61 -12.31 2.85
CA ARG A 340 20.34 -11.47 1.87
C ARG A 340 20.82 -12.23 0.63
N ALA A 341 20.99 -13.55 0.72
CA ALA A 341 21.37 -14.38 -0.42
C ALA A 341 20.21 -14.56 -1.43
N GLN A 342 18.97 -14.32 -1.01
CA GLN A 342 17.81 -14.47 -1.86
C GLN A 342 17.63 -13.25 -2.77
N ARG A 343 17.16 -13.48 -4.00
CA ARG A 343 16.93 -12.42 -4.99
C ARG A 343 15.77 -11.49 -4.61
N GLY A 344 14.82 -11.95 -3.80
CA GLY A 344 13.62 -11.23 -3.42
C GLY A 344 12.73 -12.04 -2.48
N ILE A 345 11.56 -11.50 -2.14
CA ILE A 345 10.58 -12.14 -1.26
C ILE A 345 9.70 -13.06 -2.09
N ALA A 346 9.72 -14.38 -1.83
CA ALA A 346 8.88 -15.34 -2.53
C ALA A 346 7.36 -15.06 -2.35
N ALA A 347 6.53 -15.61 -3.23
CA ALA A 347 5.08 -15.45 -3.17
C ALA A 347 4.53 -15.99 -1.82
N GLY A 348 3.70 -15.20 -1.13
CA GLY A 348 3.13 -15.60 0.17
C GLY A 348 4.11 -15.59 1.35
N ALA A 349 5.41 -15.37 1.12
CA ALA A 349 6.44 -15.49 2.16
C ALA A 349 6.38 -14.35 3.18
N GLN A 350 6.90 -14.63 4.37
CA GLN A 350 6.99 -13.70 5.48
C GLN A 350 8.44 -13.55 5.92
N VAL A 351 8.84 -12.31 6.18
CA VAL A 351 10.20 -11.93 6.55
C VAL A 351 10.15 -11.15 7.84
N ARG A 352 10.95 -11.59 8.83
CA ARG A 352 11.09 -10.87 10.10
C ARG A 352 12.31 -9.96 10.03
N SER A 353 12.07 -8.66 10.21
CA SER A 353 13.11 -7.66 10.37
C SER A 353 13.32 -7.35 11.85
N GLN A 354 14.58 -7.23 12.26
CA GLN A 354 14.96 -6.86 13.62
C GLN A 354 16.14 -5.90 13.56
N LEU A 355 15.96 -4.68 14.04
CA LEU A 355 16.99 -3.64 14.09
C LEU A 355 17.15 -3.11 15.49
N GLN A 356 18.38 -2.84 15.88
CA GLN A 356 18.71 -2.03 17.04
C GLN A 356 19.17 -0.66 16.53
N LEU A 357 18.52 0.39 17.03
CA LEU A 357 18.70 1.76 16.57
C LEU A 357 19.08 2.63 17.75
N ASP A 358 20.11 3.44 17.57
CA ASP A 358 20.44 4.50 18.53
C ASP A 358 19.60 5.74 18.22
N THR A 359 18.71 6.08 19.15
CA THR A 359 17.80 7.23 19.04
C THR A 359 18.54 8.57 18.95
N ALA A 360 19.69 8.71 19.62
CA ALA A 360 20.51 9.91 19.56
C ALA A 360 21.20 10.02 18.20
N ALA A 361 21.72 8.91 17.66
CA ALA A 361 22.33 8.86 16.34
C ALA A 361 21.33 9.13 15.21
N LEU A 362 20.05 8.87 15.44
CA LEU A 362 18.95 9.19 14.54
C LEU A 362 18.52 10.66 14.60
N GLY A 363 18.99 11.43 15.57
CA GLY A 363 18.66 12.85 15.76
C GLY A 363 17.42 13.10 16.61
N ALA A 364 16.86 12.07 17.25
CA ALA A 364 15.75 12.24 18.19
C ALA A 364 16.28 12.85 19.50
N LYS A 365 15.93 14.11 19.77
CA LYS A 365 16.30 14.81 21.01
C LYS A 365 15.38 14.50 22.19
N GLN A 366 14.25 13.84 21.92
CA GLN A 366 13.19 13.50 22.87
C GLN A 366 12.84 12.01 22.74
N SER A 367 12.34 11.41 23.82
CA SER A 367 11.90 10.02 23.82
C SER A 367 10.69 9.85 22.90
N SER A 368 10.88 9.22 21.75
CA SER A 368 9.78 8.88 20.84
C SER A 368 8.81 7.90 21.52
N ILE A 369 7.52 8.21 21.46
CA ILE A 369 6.44 7.38 22.03
C ILE A 369 5.71 6.62 20.92
N GLY A 370 5.60 7.21 19.73
CA GLY A 370 4.96 6.60 18.57
C GLY A 370 5.95 6.23 17.47
N TYR A 371 5.49 5.37 16.55
CA TYR A 371 6.23 5.03 15.35
C TYR A 371 5.28 4.66 14.21
N SER A 372 5.74 4.85 12.97
CA SER A 372 5.10 4.30 11.79
C SER A 372 6.15 3.72 10.83
N VAL A 373 5.77 2.63 10.15
CA VAL A 373 6.63 1.92 9.22
C VAL A 373 5.96 1.83 7.85
N ASN A 374 6.70 2.23 6.82
CA ASN A 374 6.29 2.14 5.43
C ASN A 374 7.31 1.33 4.62
N TRP A 375 6.84 0.60 3.61
CA TRP A 375 7.68 -0.14 2.68
C TRP A 375 7.63 0.54 1.32
N LEU A 376 8.79 0.83 0.75
CA LEU A 376 8.91 1.58 -0.49
C LEU A 376 9.86 0.91 -1.47
N TYR A 377 9.53 1.07 -2.75
CA TYR A 377 10.41 0.74 -3.86
C TYR A 377 10.95 2.07 -4.40
N PRO A 378 12.28 2.27 -4.42
CA PRO A 378 12.91 3.51 -4.86
C PRO A 378 12.76 3.78 -6.36
#